data_AF-A0A0W1FDM3-F1
#
_entry.id   AF-A0A0W1FDM3-F1
#
_cell.length_a   1.000
_cell.length_b   1.000
_cell.length_c   1.000
_cell.angle_alpha   90.00
_cell.angle_beta   90.00
_cell.angle_gamma   90.00
#
_symmetry.space_group_name_H-M   'P 1'
#
loop_
_entity.id
_entity.type
_entity.pdbx_description
1 polymer ?
#
loop_
_entity_poly.entity_id
_entity_poly.type
_entity_poly.pdbx_seq_one_letter_code
_entity_poly.pdbx_strand_id
1 'polypeptide(L)'
;MKRFYGVLLATTMAATGLATGALANDKKPGLQDFIACDRQGYPERDDGYGDASIEAIPLAGRDSELFPVRARAVLGGTRAGACDRALQNPALLPQQFPRRANLLRARAFHEAKMGEFDKAMTSLDAADAEIAKTPVWIDQDSFLTGSDMLRAHLLIEKGNKADAAAIVTRFAARWPHSDMLQAAAQSYRMRIDGSRDNELALLDQRNTRSPMFLYRQVARASAFGKYDVVDRLAGLIRTTPPEPLPGWTPSPRPRDQDPLVLDAQMAGLWAYAALVQGHPADAAPRLDAMRARVAATMTPPPPPPEGKQQRKSVTEDYQLRLSIAGYANRALDQWAAAIKLRGEISTMESEAAFAKIETGNLPPPAILDLIRTLALLDKDNPEAKAAIGQFETMIDGEAQKARYVDLIDVYRAIPDLMTKAELPGFKRSDGVWLTNDNGYSAKREGPEGSDIWTVRFTHAWAPAHVVDELLEMACAKYARDKGYDGFILLNRQLIQRNYTGYINAPAGYEAGARVRFVRKAALPAELEGERWRIVDAATTFDEIYAKHFAQQAKIKAEKGYKLRP
;
A
#
# COMPACT_ATOMS: atom_id res chain seq x y z
N MET A 1 9.58 -37.02 -2.16
CA MET A 1 8.65 -36.15 -2.95
C MET A 1 7.21 -36.66 -3.19
N LYS A 2 6.60 -37.46 -2.28
CA LYS A 2 5.17 -37.89 -2.37
C LYS A 2 4.31 -37.48 -1.15
N ARG A 3 4.76 -36.49 -0.37
CA ARG A 3 4.05 -36.02 0.84
C ARG A 3 4.05 -34.50 0.90
N PHE A 4 3.24 -33.87 0.07
CA PHE A 4 2.83 -32.48 0.27
C PHE A 4 1.43 -32.23 -0.32
N TYR A 5 0.46 -33.10 -0.02
CA TYR A 5 -0.95 -32.81 -0.27
C TYR A 5 -1.83 -33.55 0.75
N GLY A 6 -2.74 -32.82 1.39
CA GLY A 6 -3.89 -33.43 2.07
C GLY A 6 -4.20 -32.87 3.45
N VAL A 7 -4.76 -31.67 3.52
CA VAL A 7 -5.82 -31.37 4.50
C VAL A 7 -6.90 -30.57 3.77
N LEU A 8 -7.85 -31.30 3.19
CA LEU A 8 -9.10 -30.75 2.67
C LEU A 8 -10.09 -30.76 3.84
N LEU A 9 -10.28 -29.61 4.48
CA LEU A 9 -11.30 -29.44 5.53
C LEU A 9 -12.62 -29.11 4.82
N ALA A 10 -13.52 -30.09 4.76
CA ALA A 10 -14.90 -29.89 4.35
C ALA A 10 -15.67 -29.22 5.49
N THR A 11 -15.84 -27.90 5.42
CA THR A 11 -16.72 -27.14 6.30
C THR A 11 -18.12 -27.10 5.71
N THR A 12 -19.06 -27.77 6.36
CA THR A 12 -20.50 -27.61 6.15
C THR A 12 -20.90 -26.18 6.56
N MET A 13 -21.26 -25.35 5.58
CA MET A 13 -21.89 -24.06 5.83
C MET A 13 -23.31 -24.27 6.35
N ALA A 14 -23.53 -24.01 7.64
CA ALA A 14 -24.86 -23.72 8.14
C ALA A 14 -25.23 -22.29 7.69
N ALA A 15 -26.18 -22.19 6.75
CA ALA A 15 -26.76 -20.93 6.34
C ALA A 15 -27.64 -20.38 7.46
N THR A 16 -27.08 -19.55 8.33
CA THR A 16 -27.87 -18.65 9.17
C THR A 16 -28.37 -17.50 8.30
N GLY A 17 -29.64 -17.57 7.92
CA GLY A 17 -30.34 -16.47 7.27
C GLY A 17 -30.32 -15.23 8.18
N LEU A 18 -29.46 -14.26 7.85
CA LEU A 18 -29.57 -12.91 8.36
C LEU A 18 -30.79 -12.27 7.70
N ALA A 19 -31.92 -12.27 8.41
CA ALA A 19 -33.03 -11.40 8.11
C ALA A 19 -32.56 -9.94 8.31
N THR A 20 -32.22 -9.26 7.22
CA THR A 20 -32.08 -7.81 7.22
C THR A 20 -33.43 -7.20 7.56
N GLY A 21 -33.57 -6.67 8.77
CA GLY A 21 -34.72 -5.88 9.17
C GLY A 21 -34.81 -4.65 8.29
N ALA A 22 -35.73 -4.67 7.32
CA ALA A 22 -36.16 -3.50 6.58
C ALA A 22 -36.99 -2.62 7.52
N LEU A 23 -36.32 -1.75 8.28
CA LEU A 23 -36.98 -0.59 8.87
C LEU A 23 -37.28 0.36 7.71
N ALA A 24 -38.52 0.29 7.21
CA ALA A 24 -39.06 1.21 6.23
C ALA A 24 -39.02 2.63 6.81
N ASN A 25 -38.02 3.40 6.39
CA ASN A 25 -37.94 4.82 6.70
C ASN A 25 -38.73 5.56 5.62
N ASP A 26 -40.06 5.62 5.78
CA ASP A 26 -41.03 6.18 4.81
C ASP A 26 -40.78 7.65 4.41
N LYS A 27 -39.79 8.32 5.03
CA LYS A 27 -39.47 9.73 4.79
C LYS A 27 -38.56 9.99 3.57
N LYS A 28 -37.96 8.96 2.95
CA LYS A 28 -37.03 9.13 1.80
C LYS A 28 -37.28 8.09 0.69
N PRO A 29 -38.29 8.27 -0.18
CA PRO A 29 -38.65 7.34 -1.24
C PRO A 29 -37.47 7.02 -2.18
N GLY A 30 -37.11 5.74 -2.33
CA GLY A 30 -36.02 5.31 -3.21
C GLY A 30 -34.61 5.44 -2.62
N LEU A 31 -34.46 5.78 -1.33
CA LEU A 31 -33.17 5.71 -0.62
C LEU A 31 -32.45 4.37 -0.81
N GLN A 32 -33.20 3.26 -0.77
CA GLN A 32 -32.63 1.92 -0.91
C GLN A 32 -32.00 1.72 -2.30
N ASP A 33 -32.48 2.40 -3.34
CA ASP A 33 -31.88 2.32 -4.67
C ASP A 33 -30.53 3.03 -4.73
N PHE A 34 -30.42 4.20 -4.09
CA PHE A 34 -29.13 4.90 -3.93
C PHE A 34 -28.12 4.06 -3.13
N ILE A 35 -28.53 3.53 -1.97
CA ILE A 35 -27.67 2.67 -1.15
C ILE A 35 -27.31 1.37 -1.88
N ALA A 36 -28.24 0.74 -2.59
CA ALA A 36 -27.98 -0.49 -3.33
C ALA A 36 -27.02 -0.24 -4.51
N CYS A 37 -27.12 0.91 -5.18
CA CYS A 37 -26.24 1.30 -6.27
C CYS A 37 -24.81 1.58 -5.78
N ASP A 38 -24.61 2.64 -4.99
CA ASP A 38 -23.26 3.11 -4.68
C ASP A 38 -22.96 3.23 -3.18
N ARG A 39 -23.88 2.71 -2.35
CA ARG A 39 -23.82 2.72 -0.90
C ARG A 39 -23.87 4.12 -0.27
N GLN A 40 -24.17 5.15 -1.04
CA GLN A 40 -24.35 6.49 -0.50
C GLN A 40 -25.81 6.76 -0.20
N GLY A 41 -26.04 7.72 0.69
CA GLY A 41 -27.37 8.12 1.12
C GLY A 41 -28.18 8.86 0.04
N TYR A 42 -29.34 9.34 0.46
CA TYR A 42 -30.24 10.15 -0.34
C TYR A 42 -29.58 11.48 -0.75
N PRO A 43 -29.83 12.02 -1.95
CA PRO A 43 -29.21 13.27 -2.38
C PRO A 43 -29.82 14.50 -1.69
N GLU A 44 -29.17 15.04 -0.66
CA GLU A 44 -29.72 16.15 0.15
C GLU A 44 -29.01 17.50 -0.03
N ARG A 45 -27.75 17.50 -0.48
CA ARG A 45 -26.94 18.73 -0.66
C ARG A 45 -26.88 19.17 -2.13
N ASP A 46 -26.33 20.36 -2.37
CA ASP A 46 -26.14 20.93 -3.72
C ASP A 46 -25.25 20.07 -4.63
N ASP A 47 -24.26 19.39 -4.04
CA ASP A 47 -23.40 18.40 -4.74
C ASP A 47 -24.11 17.05 -4.96
N GLY A 48 -25.30 16.90 -4.37
CA GLY A 48 -26.13 15.69 -4.42
C GLY A 48 -25.69 14.59 -3.47
N TYR A 49 -24.74 14.85 -2.58
CA TYR A 49 -24.39 13.92 -1.52
C TYR A 49 -25.27 14.18 -0.30
N GLY A 50 -25.83 13.14 0.31
CA GLY A 50 -26.57 13.26 1.57
C GLY A 50 -25.67 13.41 2.78
N ASP A 51 -26.24 13.79 3.92
CA ASP A 51 -25.60 13.64 5.24
C ASP A 51 -25.62 12.15 5.63
N ALA A 52 -24.76 11.36 4.98
CA ALA A 52 -24.53 9.92 5.18
C ALA A 52 -25.75 8.96 5.01
N SER A 53 -25.44 7.75 4.53
CA SER A 53 -26.35 6.60 4.35
C SER A 53 -26.96 6.11 5.68
N ILE A 54 -28.15 5.51 5.65
CA ILE A 54 -28.95 5.06 6.81
C ILE A 54 -28.35 3.89 7.64
N GLU A 55 -27.13 3.44 7.35
CA GLU A 55 -26.32 2.65 8.31
C GLU A 55 -25.46 3.54 9.23
N ALA A 56 -25.51 4.87 9.06
CA ALA A 56 -25.00 5.86 10.00
C ALA A 56 -26.04 6.06 11.13
N ILE A 57 -25.80 5.43 12.27
CA ILE A 57 -26.59 5.65 13.49
C ILE A 57 -26.35 7.09 13.95
N PRO A 58 -27.41 7.89 14.18
CA PRO A 58 -27.28 9.29 14.51
C PRO A 58 -26.97 9.43 16.00
N LEU A 59 -25.86 10.10 16.36
CA LEU A 59 -25.71 11.04 17.50
C LEU A 59 -24.22 11.22 17.80
N ALA A 60 -23.70 12.42 17.50
CA ALA A 60 -22.36 12.91 17.87
C ALA A 60 -21.15 12.12 17.31
N GLY A 61 -21.02 12.07 15.99
CA GLY A 61 -19.82 11.58 15.30
C GLY A 61 -20.10 11.54 13.81
N ARG A 62 -19.26 12.17 13.00
CA ARG A 62 -19.43 12.19 11.55
C ARG A 62 -18.94 10.86 10.98
N ASP A 63 -19.87 9.92 10.87
CA ASP A 63 -19.63 8.58 10.35
C ASP A 63 -19.74 8.57 8.82
N SER A 64 -18.60 8.72 8.15
CA SER A 64 -18.38 8.21 6.79
C SER A 64 -17.19 7.27 6.82
N GLU A 65 -17.44 6.03 7.24
CA GLU A 65 -16.46 4.94 7.24
C GLU A 65 -15.93 4.78 5.79
N LEU A 66 -14.88 5.52 5.41
CA LEU A 66 -14.43 5.67 4.02
C LEU A 66 -13.94 4.36 3.36
N PHE A 67 -13.90 3.22 4.07
CA PHE A 67 -13.51 1.92 3.49
C PHE A 67 -14.29 0.66 3.92
N PRO A 68 -14.88 0.50 5.12
CA PRO A 68 -15.72 -0.67 5.43
C PRO A 68 -16.92 -0.86 4.49
N VAL A 69 -17.48 0.23 3.95
CA VAL A 69 -18.66 0.16 3.06
C VAL A 69 -18.31 -0.45 1.69
N ARG A 70 -17.11 -0.18 1.15
CA ARG A 70 -16.61 -0.87 -0.06
C ARG A 70 -16.11 -2.30 0.23
N ALA A 71 -15.65 -2.58 1.46
CA ALA A 71 -15.19 -3.90 1.84
C ALA A 71 -16.30 -4.97 1.72
N ARG A 72 -17.58 -4.59 1.91
CA ARG A 72 -18.78 -5.43 1.75
C ARG A 72 -19.60 -5.12 0.48
N ALA A 73 -18.97 -4.54 -0.54
CA ALA A 73 -19.66 -4.29 -1.80
C ALA A 73 -20.02 -5.61 -2.48
N VAL A 74 -21.32 -5.90 -2.55
CA VAL A 74 -21.82 -6.93 -3.47
C VAL A 74 -21.97 -6.22 -4.81
N LEU A 75 -21.32 -6.71 -5.87
CA LEU A 75 -21.50 -6.22 -7.23
C LEU A 75 -22.39 -7.21 -7.99
N GLY A 76 -23.27 -6.73 -8.89
CA GLY A 76 -24.09 -7.61 -9.73
C GLY A 76 -25.37 -6.96 -10.28
N GLY A 77 -26.14 -7.72 -11.07
CA GLY A 77 -27.25 -7.19 -11.89
C GLY A 77 -28.41 -6.55 -11.15
N THR A 78 -28.82 -7.10 -10.00
CA THR A 78 -29.86 -6.48 -9.15
C THR A 78 -29.50 -5.05 -8.75
N ARG A 79 -28.20 -4.74 -8.63
CA ARG A 79 -27.72 -3.40 -8.26
C ARG A 79 -27.51 -2.48 -9.45
N ALA A 80 -27.19 -3.02 -10.63
CA ALA A 80 -27.21 -2.22 -11.86
C ALA A 80 -28.59 -1.59 -12.08
N GLY A 81 -29.67 -2.38 -11.92
CA GLY A 81 -31.04 -1.86 -11.99
C GLY A 81 -31.41 -0.88 -10.86
N ALA A 82 -30.76 -0.98 -9.69
CA ALA A 82 -30.92 0.04 -8.63
C ALA A 82 -30.29 1.38 -9.03
N CYS A 83 -29.15 1.36 -9.74
CA CYS A 83 -28.57 2.58 -10.29
C CYS A 83 -29.49 3.26 -11.31
N ASP A 84 -30.15 2.50 -12.18
CA ASP A 84 -31.09 3.08 -13.14
C ASP A 84 -32.28 3.76 -12.45
N ARG A 85 -32.85 3.12 -11.41
CA ARG A 85 -33.91 3.73 -10.60
C ARG A 85 -33.43 4.94 -9.82
N ALA A 86 -32.21 4.90 -9.26
CA ALA A 86 -31.60 6.04 -8.58
C ALA A 86 -31.36 7.23 -9.51
N LEU A 87 -30.91 6.98 -10.75
CA LEU A 87 -30.72 7.99 -11.78
C LEU A 87 -32.03 8.64 -12.24
N GLN A 88 -33.14 7.90 -12.20
CA GLN A 88 -34.47 8.37 -12.55
C GLN A 88 -35.23 8.97 -11.35
N ASN A 89 -34.69 8.88 -10.14
CA ASN A 89 -35.36 9.33 -8.94
C ASN A 89 -35.50 10.87 -8.94
N PRO A 90 -36.70 11.45 -8.79
CA PRO A 90 -36.92 12.90 -8.78
C PRO A 90 -36.12 13.68 -7.72
N ALA A 91 -35.65 13.00 -6.68
CA ALA A 91 -34.78 13.58 -5.66
C ALA A 91 -33.39 13.96 -6.18
N LEU A 92 -32.93 13.31 -7.26
CA LEU A 92 -31.66 13.60 -7.90
C LEU A 92 -31.81 14.82 -8.82
N LEU A 93 -31.61 16.01 -8.27
CA LEU A 93 -31.89 17.28 -8.95
C LEU A 93 -31.00 17.47 -10.20
N PRO A 94 -31.50 18.10 -11.29
CA PRO A 94 -30.77 18.26 -12.57
C PRO A 94 -29.40 18.97 -12.50
N GLN A 95 -29.08 19.66 -11.41
CA GLN A 95 -27.79 20.31 -11.15
C GLN A 95 -26.80 19.49 -10.31
N GLN A 96 -27.25 18.39 -9.69
CA GLN A 96 -26.41 17.46 -8.91
C GLN A 96 -25.53 16.56 -9.81
N PHE A 97 -24.74 17.18 -10.70
CA PHE A 97 -23.85 16.51 -11.64
C PHE A 97 -22.85 15.54 -10.97
N PRO A 98 -22.19 15.89 -9.84
CA PRO A 98 -21.27 14.97 -9.16
C PRO A 98 -21.94 13.65 -8.74
N ARG A 99 -23.16 13.76 -8.20
CA ARG A 99 -23.96 12.61 -7.77
C ARG A 99 -24.35 11.71 -8.94
N ARG A 100 -24.84 12.30 -10.04
CA ARG A 100 -25.14 11.54 -11.29
C ARG A 100 -23.90 10.82 -11.82
N ALA A 101 -22.77 11.51 -11.89
CA ALA A 101 -21.51 10.91 -12.32
C ALA A 101 -21.14 9.69 -11.45
N ASN A 102 -21.24 9.80 -10.13
CA ASN A 102 -20.92 8.70 -9.22
C ASN A 102 -21.87 7.49 -9.39
N LEU A 103 -23.17 7.72 -9.57
CA LEU A 103 -24.15 6.66 -9.82
C LEU A 103 -23.87 5.94 -11.15
N LEU A 104 -23.51 6.68 -12.21
CA LEU A 104 -23.13 6.09 -13.50
C LEU A 104 -21.84 5.27 -13.41
N ARG A 105 -20.83 5.77 -12.67
CA ARG A 105 -19.60 5.02 -12.42
C ARG A 105 -19.88 3.75 -11.59
N ALA A 106 -20.74 3.81 -10.58
CA ALA A 106 -21.16 2.65 -9.81
C ALA A 106 -21.92 1.63 -10.68
N ARG A 107 -22.80 2.09 -11.58
CA ARG A 107 -23.45 1.23 -12.57
C ARG A 107 -22.43 0.51 -13.44
N ALA A 108 -21.40 1.21 -13.92
CA ALA A 108 -20.33 0.60 -14.70
C ALA A 108 -19.60 -0.54 -13.96
N PHE A 109 -19.40 -0.42 -12.65
CA PHE A 109 -18.86 -1.52 -11.84
C PHE A 109 -19.78 -2.74 -11.79
N HIS A 110 -21.08 -2.53 -11.67
CA HIS A 110 -22.05 -3.62 -11.69
C HIS A 110 -22.11 -4.30 -13.07
N GLU A 111 -22.10 -3.51 -14.15
CA GLU A 111 -22.04 -4.00 -15.52
C GLU A 111 -20.75 -4.79 -15.79
N ALA A 112 -19.60 -4.26 -15.35
CA ALA A 112 -18.32 -4.96 -15.43
C ALA A 112 -18.34 -6.31 -14.70
N LYS A 113 -18.94 -6.38 -13.50
CA LYS A 113 -19.07 -7.63 -12.75
C LYS A 113 -19.91 -8.69 -13.49
N MET A 114 -20.86 -8.24 -14.31
CA MET A 114 -21.70 -9.12 -15.13
C MET A 114 -21.03 -9.54 -16.45
N GLY A 115 -19.82 -9.07 -16.75
CA GLY A 115 -19.17 -9.30 -18.06
C GLY A 115 -19.68 -8.38 -19.17
N GLU A 116 -20.53 -7.41 -18.85
CA GLU A 116 -21.13 -6.47 -19.81
C GLU A 116 -20.18 -5.29 -20.08
N PHE A 117 -18.97 -5.59 -20.56
CA PHE A 117 -17.87 -4.62 -20.62
C PHE A 117 -18.16 -3.41 -21.52
N ASP A 118 -18.87 -3.58 -22.64
CA ASP A 118 -19.22 -2.48 -23.53
C ASP A 118 -20.26 -1.52 -22.91
N LYS A 119 -21.21 -2.08 -22.14
CA LYS A 119 -22.15 -1.26 -21.36
C LYS A 119 -21.43 -0.51 -20.25
N ALA A 120 -20.51 -1.17 -19.55
CA ALA A 120 -19.69 -0.54 -18.53
C ALA A 120 -18.87 0.63 -19.09
N MET A 121 -18.25 0.48 -20.27
CA MET A 121 -17.55 1.57 -20.96
C MET A 121 -18.50 2.72 -21.30
N THR A 122 -19.70 2.42 -21.83
CA THR A 122 -20.72 3.44 -22.13
C THR A 122 -21.15 4.21 -20.88
N SER A 123 -21.34 3.50 -19.76
CA SER A 123 -21.68 4.11 -18.46
C SER A 123 -20.55 5.00 -17.94
N LEU A 124 -19.29 4.63 -18.15
CA LEU A 124 -18.14 5.48 -17.81
C LEU A 124 -18.07 6.74 -18.67
N ASP A 125 -18.35 6.63 -19.97
CA ASP A 125 -18.37 7.80 -20.86
C ASP A 125 -19.49 8.78 -20.48
N ALA A 126 -20.67 8.25 -20.10
CA ALA A 126 -21.75 9.06 -19.55
C ALA A 126 -21.37 9.69 -18.19
N ALA A 127 -20.67 8.95 -17.33
CA ALA A 127 -20.19 9.46 -16.04
C ALA A 127 -19.21 10.63 -16.23
N ASP A 128 -18.29 10.52 -17.17
CA ASP A 128 -17.32 11.57 -17.49
C ASP A 128 -17.99 12.80 -18.13
N ALA A 129 -19.04 12.60 -18.95
CA ALA A 129 -19.85 13.70 -19.48
C ALA A 129 -20.59 14.46 -18.37
N GLU A 130 -21.06 13.78 -17.32
CA GLU A 130 -21.66 14.42 -16.14
C GLU A 130 -20.60 15.14 -15.29
N ILE A 131 -19.43 14.52 -15.04
CA ILE A 131 -18.40 15.16 -14.21
C ILE A 131 -17.85 16.44 -14.86
N ALA A 132 -17.79 16.51 -16.19
CA ALA A 132 -17.36 17.71 -16.92
C ALA A 132 -18.27 18.94 -16.67
N LYS A 133 -19.52 18.73 -16.24
CA LYS A 133 -20.48 19.80 -15.91
C LYS A 133 -20.35 20.32 -14.48
N THR A 134 -19.48 19.72 -13.68
CA THR A 134 -19.33 20.08 -12.26
C THR A 134 -18.66 21.44 -12.09
N PRO A 135 -18.98 22.17 -11.00
CA PRO A 135 -18.32 23.44 -10.71
C PRO A 135 -16.80 23.29 -10.52
N VAL A 136 -16.05 24.38 -10.73
CA VAL A 136 -14.57 24.36 -10.64
C VAL A 136 -14.02 23.84 -9.33
N TRP A 137 -14.78 23.92 -8.23
CA TRP A 137 -14.31 23.49 -6.90
C TRP A 137 -14.39 21.98 -6.67
N ILE A 138 -14.98 21.23 -7.59
CA ILE A 138 -14.90 19.77 -7.66
C ILE A 138 -13.62 19.41 -8.41
N ASP A 139 -12.77 18.56 -7.82
CA ASP A 139 -11.62 18.02 -8.53
C ASP A 139 -12.04 16.87 -9.46
N GLN A 140 -12.09 17.18 -10.75
CA GLN A 140 -12.43 16.22 -11.79
C GLN A 140 -11.33 15.16 -11.96
N ASP A 141 -10.06 15.47 -11.70
CA ASP A 141 -8.94 14.54 -11.95
C ASP A 141 -9.02 13.31 -11.04
N SER A 142 -9.45 13.49 -9.79
CA SER A 142 -9.71 12.37 -8.88
C SER A 142 -10.80 11.46 -9.44
N PHE A 143 -11.93 12.01 -9.90
CA PHE A 143 -13.01 11.21 -10.47
C PHE A 143 -12.58 10.45 -11.74
N LEU A 144 -11.96 11.18 -12.68
CA LEU A 144 -11.52 10.66 -13.98
C LEU A 144 -10.42 9.60 -13.84
N THR A 145 -9.53 9.72 -12.85
CA THR A 145 -8.58 8.64 -12.54
C THR A 145 -9.30 7.37 -12.11
N GLY A 146 -10.36 7.48 -11.30
CA GLY A 146 -11.21 6.34 -10.97
C GLY A 146 -11.85 5.69 -12.19
N SER A 147 -12.45 6.50 -13.08
CA SER A 147 -13.00 6.01 -14.35
C SER A 147 -11.94 5.31 -15.20
N ASP A 148 -10.75 5.90 -15.32
CA ASP A 148 -9.64 5.34 -16.10
C ASP A 148 -9.08 4.04 -15.52
N MET A 149 -9.06 3.89 -14.20
CA MET A 149 -8.70 2.61 -13.57
C MET A 149 -9.68 1.51 -13.98
N LEU A 150 -10.99 1.78 -13.97
CA LEU A 150 -11.98 0.80 -14.43
C LEU A 150 -11.85 0.55 -15.94
N ARG A 151 -11.66 1.58 -16.77
CA ARG A 151 -11.43 1.40 -18.22
C ARG A 151 -10.22 0.52 -18.51
N ALA A 152 -9.10 0.76 -17.82
CA ALA A 152 -7.89 -0.05 -17.97
C ALA A 152 -8.16 -1.51 -17.59
N HIS A 153 -8.87 -1.75 -16.48
CA HIS A 153 -9.30 -3.09 -16.08
C HIS A 153 -10.13 -3.77 -17.18
N LEU A 154 -11.19 -3.11 -17.66
CA LEU A 154 -12.07 -3.64 -18.71
C LEU A 154 -11.34 -3.95 -20.02
N LEU A 155 -10.44 -3.08 -20.45
CA LEU A 155 -9.63 -3.28 -21.65
C LEU A 155 -8.68 -4.48 -21.51
N ILE A 156 -8.10 -4.70 -20.32
CA ILE A 156 -7.28 -5.88 -20.05
C ILE A 156 -8.13 -7.16 -20.08
N GLU A 157 -9.33 -7.15 -19.47
CA GLU A 157 -10.24 -8.30 -19.54
C GLU A 157 -10.63 -8.64 -20.99
N LYS A 158 -10.81 -7.62 -21.84
CA LYS A 158 -11.08 -7.78 -23.28
C LYS A 158 -9.85 -8.15 -24.12
N GLY A 159 -8.67 -8.26 -23.52
CA GLY A 159 -7.41 -8.54 -24.23
C GLY A 159 -6.81 -7.34 -25.00
N ASN A 160 -7.40 -6.15 -24.89
CA ASN A 160 -6.91 -4.93 -25.53
C ASN A 160 -5.84 -4.24 -24.67
N LYS A 161 -4.67 -4.88 -24.61
CA LYS A 161 -3.54 -4.49 -23.75
C LYS A 161 -2.89 -3.16 -24.15
N ALA A 162 -2.86 -2.84 -25.44
CA ALA A 162 -2.23 -1.61 -25.93
C ALA A 162 -3.03 -0.36 -25.48
N ASP A 163 -4.35 -0.38 -25.66
CA ASP A 163 -5.20 0.72 -25.21
C ASP A 163 -5.19 0.82 -23.69
N ALA A 164 -5.23 -0.32 -22.97
CA ALA A 164 -5.09 -0.31 -21.52
C ALA A 164 -3.79 0.37 -21.06
N ALA A 165 -2.66 0.11 -21.74
CA ALA A 165 -1.38 0.74 -21.41
C ALA A 165 -1.40 2.27 -21.58
N ALA A 166 -2.09 2.76 -22.61
CA ALA A 166 -2.29 4.20 -22.82
C ALA A 166 -3.13 4.82 -21.69
N ILE A 167 -4.22 4.17 -21.28
CA ILE A 167 -5.05 4.61 -20.14
C ILE A 167 -4.24 4.64 -18.83
N VAL A 168 -3.45 3.59 -18.58
CA VAL A 168 -2.60 3.49 -17.38
C VAL A 168 -1.57 4.59 -17.32
N THR A 169 -0.92 4.89 -18.44
CA THR A 169 0.02 6.00 -18.56
C THR A 169 -0.65 7.33 -18.26
N ARG A 170 -1.85 7.55 -18.79
CA ARG A 170 -2.61 8.79 -18.57
C ARG A 170 -2.95 9.02 -17.11
N PHE A 171 -3.53 8.04 -16.40
CA PHE A 171 -3.92 8.27 -15.01
C PHE A 171 -2.70 8.32 -14.08
N ALA A 172 -1.61 7.61 -14.39
CA ALA A 172 -0.35 7.76 -13.68
C ALA A 172 0.22 9.18 -13.84
N ALA A 173 0.14 9.76 -15.05
CA ALA A 173 0.62 11.12 -15.29
C ALA A 173 -0.18 12.20 -14.55
N ARG A 174 -1.47 11.96 -14.23
CA ARG A 174 -2.27 12.88 -13.40
C ARG A 174 -1.81 12.93 -11.94
N TRP A 175 -1.23 11.84 -11.43
CA TRP A 175 -0.89 11.66 -10.02
C TRP A 175 0.56 11.17 -9.82
N PRO A 176 1.58 11.92 -10.30
CA PRO A 176 2.97 11.44 -10.32
C PRO A 176 3.60 11.29 -8.92
N HIS A 177 3.01 11.94 -7.91
CA HIS A 177 3.52 11.94 -6.52
C HIS A 177 2.69 11.07 -5.56
N SER A 178 1.56 10.50 -6.02
CA SER A 178 0.75 9.59 -5.20
C SER A 178 1.34 8.18 -5.28
N ASP A 179 1.92 7.69 -4.19
CA ASP A 179 2.42 6.32 -4.11
C ASP A 179 1.32 5.30 -4.38
N MET A 180 0.14 5.50 -3.78
CA MET A 180 -1.01 4.61 -3.97
C MET A 180 -1.43 4.48 -5.44
N LEU A 181 -1.61 5.59 -6.16
CA LEU A 181 -2.10 5.55 -7.55
C LEU A 181 -1.02 5.06 -8.52
N GLN A 182 0.24 5.33 -8.24
CA GLN A 182 1.35 4.79 -9.01
C GLN A 182 1.54 3.28 -8.78
N ALA A 183 1.33 2.81 -7.54
CA ALA A 183 1.30 1.37 -7.23
C ALA A 183 0.16 0.65 -7.97
N ALA A 184 -1.01 1.29 -8.08
CA ALA A 184 -2.11 0.78 -8.89
C ALA A 184 -1.74 0.76 -10.39
N ALA A 185 -1.18 1.85 -10.93
CA ALA A 185 -0.71 1.90 -12.32
C ALA A 185 0.29 0.79 -12.63
N GLN A 186 1.23 0.54 -11.72
CA GLN A 186 2.21 -0.52 -11.89
C GLN A 186 1.60 -1.91 -11.87
N SER A 187 0.64 -2.17 -10.99
CA SER A 187 -0.08 -3.45 -10.97
C SER A 187 -0.75 -3.73 -12.33
N TYR A 188 -1.35 -2.71 -12.96
CA TYR A 188 -1.86 -2.83 -14.33
C TYR A 188 -0.77 -3.06 -15.36
N ARG A 189 0.36 -2.35 -15.30
CA ARG A 189 1.49 -2.55 -16.22
C ARG A 189 2.04 -3.97 -16.15
N MET A 190 2.17 -4.54 -14.96
CA MET A 190 2.59 -5.94 -14.77
C MET A 190 1.55 -6.94 -15.30
N ARG A 191 0.26 -6.59 -15.29
CA ARG A 191 -0.80 -7.43 -15.86
C ARG A 191 -0.81 -7.37 -17.39
N ILE A 192 -0.50 -6.21 -17.96
CA ILE A 192 -0.36 -5.98 -19.40
C ILE A 192 0.84 -6.77 -19.94
N ASP A 193 2.02 -6.59 -19.34
CA ASP A 193 3.23 -7.33 -19.67
C ASP A 193 3.71 -8.14 -18.46
N GLY A 194 3.54 -9.45 -18.56
CA GLY A 194 3.87 -10.41 -17.53
C GLY A 194 5.30 -10.95 -17.58
N SER A 195 6.23 -10.33 -18.31
CA SER A 195 7.63 -10.76 -18.28
C SER A 195 8.30 -10.43 -16.93
N ARG A 196 9.15 -11.35 -16.45
CA ARG A 196 9.87 -11.21 -15.17
C ARG A 196 10.82 -10.00 -15.18
N ASP A 197 11.50 -9.78 -16.31
CA ASP A 197 12.44 -8.66 -16.46
C ASP A 197 11.72 -7.31 -16.49
N ASN A 198 10.57 -7.21 -17.19
CA ASN A 198 9.74 -6.00 -17.13
C ASN A 198 9.19 -5.76 -15.72
N GLU A 199 8.80 -6.82 -14.98
CA GLU A 199 8.37 -6.67 -13.59
C GLU A 199 9.46 -6.01 -12.74
N LEU A 200 10.70 -6.49 -12.83
CA LEU A 200 11.83 -5.91 -12.09
C LEU A 200 12.15 -4.48 -12.55
N ALA A 201 12.08 -4.19 -13.85
CA ALA A 201 12.31 -2.85 -14.39
C ALA A 201 11.25 -1.85 -13.91
N LEU A 202 9.98 -2.25 -13.89
CA LEU A 202 8.90 -1.43 -13.35
C LEU A 202 9.08 -1.16 -11.85
N LEU A 203 9.53 -2.15 -11.08
CA LEU A 203 9.79 -1.98 -9.64
C LEU A 203 10.96 -1.00 -9.42
N ASP A 204 12.00 -1.08 -10.24
CA ASP A 204 13.17 -0.19 -10.18
C ASP A 204 12.77 1.29 -10.32
N GLN A 205 11.89 1.60 -11.27
CA GLN A 205 11.37 2.96 -11.52
C GLN A 205 10.67 3.60 -10.30
N ARG A 206 10.25 2.81 -9.31
CA ARG A 206 9.52 3.30 -8.12
C ARG A 206 10.38 3.49 -6.90
N ASN A 207 11.53 2.82 -6.84
CA ASN A 207 12.32 2.71 -5.62
C ASN A 207 12.73 4.06 -5.01
N THR A 208 12.89 5.10 -5.84
CA THR A 208 13.18 6.47 -5.40
C THR A 208 12.07 7.05 -4.50
N ARG A 209 10.80 6.80 -4.84
CA ARG A 209 9.64 7.42 -4.16
C ARG A 209 8.85 6.45 -3.25
N SER A 210 9.16 5.16 -3.33
CA SER A 210 8.40 4.11 -2.66
C SER A 210 9.33 3.07 -2.06
N PRO A 211 9.90 3.31 -0.86
CA PRO A 211 10.91 2.41 -0.30
C PRO A 211 10.41 0.98 -0.06
N MET A 212 9.11 0.79 0.16
CA MET A 212 8.52 -0.56 0.28
C MET A 212 8.56 -1.36 -1.04
N PHE A 213 8.70 -0.70 -2.19
CA PHE A 213 8.90 -1.38 -3.47
C PHE A 213 10.28 -2.02 -3.58
N LEU A 214 11.30 -1.53 -2.86
CA LEU A 214 12.59 -2.22 -2.74
C LEU A 214 12.42 -3.61 -2.15
N TYR A 215 11.61 -3.71 -1.08
CA TYR A 215 11.30 -5.01 -0.48
C TYR A 215 10.63 -5.94 -1.49
N ARG A 216 9.63 -5.45 -2.22
CA ARG A 216 8.95 -6.23 -3.26
C ARG A 216 9.92 -6.64 -4.39
N GLN A 217 10.80 -5.75 -4.81
CA GLN A 217 11.79 -6.03 -5.85
C GLN A 217 12.83 -7.06 -5.41
N VAL A 218 13.36 -6.94 -4.19
CA VAL A 218 14.29 -7.93 -3.62
C VAL A 218 13.61 -9.30 -3.48
N ALA A 219 12.37 -9.34 -3.00
CA ALA A 219 11.61 -10.58 -2.92
C ALA A 219 11.42 -11.22 -4.30
N ARG A 220 11.02 -10.43 -5.31
CA ARG A 220 10.88 -10.89 -6.70
C ARG A 220 12.19 -11.33 -7.33
N ALA A 221 13.24 -10.53 -7.18
CA ALA A 221 14.56 -10.84 -7.69
C ALA A 221 15.07 -12.16 -7.11
N SER A 222 14.90 -12.39 -5.80
CA SER A 222 15.28 -13.66 -5.18
C SER A 222 14.48 -14.85 -5.72
N ALA A 223 13.17 -14.70 -5.92
CA ALA A 223 12.34 -15.74 -6.54
C ALA A 223 12.74 -16.02 -8.00
N PHE A 224 13.21 -15.01 -8.73
CA PHE A 224 13.69 -15.15 -10.10
C PHE A 224 15.16 -15.58 -10.20
N GLY A 225 15.86 -15.77 -9.08
CA GLY A 225 17.29 -16.10 -9.05
C GLY A 225 18.23 -14.96 -9.47
N LYS A 226 17.74 -13.71 -9.46
CA LYS A 226 18.51 -12.49 -9.80
C LYS A 226 19.24 -11.96 -8.56
N TYR A 227 20.22 -12.73 -8.07
CA TYR A 227 20.93 -12.42 -6.81
C TYR A 227 21.86 -11.20 -6.90
N ASP A 228 22.26 -10.79 -8.10
CA ASP A 228 22.92 -9.51 -8.37
C ASP A 228 22.04 -8.32 -7.95
N VAL A 229 20.75 -8.38 -8.29
CA VAL A 229 19.76 -7.36 -7.89
C VAL A 229 19.52 -7.39 -6.38
N VAL A 230 19.49 -8.59 -5.78
CA VAL A 230 19.33 -8.75 -4.32
C VAL A 230 20.52 -8.14 -3.58
N ASP A 231 21.75 -8.46 -3.97
CA ASP A 231 22.96 -7.96 -3.31
C ASP A 231 23.07 -6.43 -3.37
N ARG A 232 22.69 -5.85 -4.53
CA ARG A 232 22.65 -4.40 -4.74
C ARG A 232 21.63 -3.67 -3.85
N LEU A 233 20.46 -4.27 -3.59
CA LEU A 233 19.30 -3.56 -3.03
C LEU A 233 18.94 -3.94 -1.59
N ALA A 234 19.23 -5.16 -1.14
CA ALA A 234 18.76 -5.63 0.16
C ALA A 234 19.29 -4.79 1.33
N GLY A 235 20.55 -4.35 1.26
CA GLY A 235 21.16 -3.44 2.24
C GLY A 235 20.54 -2.04 2.30
N LEU A 236 19.70 -1.66 1.32
CA LEU A 236 19.05 -0.35 1.24
C LEU A 236 17.66 -0.31 1.89
N ILE A 237 17.08 -1.49 2.18
CA ILE A 237 15.75 -1.62 2.76
C ILE A 237 15.75 -1.12 4.22
N ARG A 238 14.72 -0.36 4.58
CA ARG A 238 14.48 0.10 5.96
C ARG A 238 13.02 -0.18 6.31
N THR A 239 12.79 -1.17 7.17
CA THR A 239 11.41 -1.59 7.53
C THR A 239 10.82 -0.82 8.71
N THR A 240 11.64 0.00 9.40
CA THR A 240 11.18 0.84 10.49
C THR A 240 10.13 1.84 9.98
N PRO A 241 8.86 1.73 10.43
CA PRO A 241 7.83 2.65 10.01
C PRO A 241 8.09 4.06 10.58
N PRO A 242 7.51 5.12 9.99
CA PRO A 242 7.48 6.42 10.64
C PRO A 242 6.82 6.29 12.02
N GLU A 243 7.28 7.05 13.01
CA GLU A 243 6.62 7.09 14.31
C GLU A 243 5.14 7.49 14.14
N PRO A 244 4.18 6.87 14.86
CA PRO A 244 2.78 7.29 14.79
C PRO A 244 2.58 8.67 15.43
N LEU A 245 1.48 9.34 15.10
CA LEU A 245 1.05 10.55 15.79
C LEU A 245 0.82 10.29 17.30
N PRO A 246 1.22 11.19 18.21
CA PRO A 246 0.96 11.03 19.64
C PRO A 246 -0.54 10.80 19.92
N GLY A 247 -0.84 9.83 20.79
CA GLY A 247 -2.22 9.44 21.11
C GLY A 247 -2.85 8.44 20.14
N TRP A 248 -2.18 8.08 19.04
CA TRP A 248 -2.62 7.04 18.11
C TRP A 248 -1.77 5.79 18.29
N THR A 249 -2.43 4.64 18.33
CA THR A 249 -1.76 3.33 18.36
C THR A 249 -1.99 2.62 17.02
N PRO A 250 -0.92 2.13 16.36
CA PRO A 250 -1.11 1.30 15.19
C PRO A 250 -1.85 0.02 15.60
N SER A 251 -2.73 -0.47 14.72
CA SER A 251 -3.37 -1.77 14.93
C SER A 251 -2.30 -2.85 15.10
N PRO A 252 -2.53 -3.85 15.98
CA PRO A 252 -1.58 -4.94 16.18
C PRO A 252 -1.25 -5.61 14.85
N ARG A 253 0.05 -5.76 14.56
CA ARG A 253 0.53 -6.55 13.42
C ARG A 253 0.73 -7.99 13.85
N PRO A 254 0.55 -8.96 12.93
CA PRO A 254 1.06 -10.31 13.14
C PRO A 254 2.55 -10.27 13.52
N ARG A 255 2.98 -11.12 14.47
CA ARG A 255 4.35 -11.06 15.03
C ARG A 255 5.43 -11.38 13.99
N ASP A 256 5.08 -12.17 12.99
CA ASP A 256 5.92 -12.52 11.84
C ASP A 256 6.04 -11.38 10.81
N GLN A 257 5.22 -10.33 10.93
CA GLN A 257 5.27 -9.11 10.12
C GLN A 257 5.88 -7.93 10.88
N ASP A 258 6.49 -8.18 12.05
CA ASP A 258 7.21 -7.16 12.79
C ASP A 258 8.46 -6.70 12.00
N PRO A 259 8.76 -5.39 11.96
CA PRO A 259 9.97 -4.87 11.30
C PRO A 259 11.27 -5.59 11.67
N LEU A 260 11.45 -6.02 12.92
CA LEU A 260 12.66 -6.76 13.33
C LEU A 260 12.77 -8.12 12.63
N VAL A 261 11.64 -8.81 12.43
CA VAL A 261 11.60 -10.11 11.74
C VAL A 261 11.85 -9.93 10.25
N LEU A 262 11.24 -8.90 9.64
CA LEU A 262 11.46 -8.57 8.23
C LEU A 262 12.92 -8.16 7.97
N ASP A 263 13.53 -7.36 8.85
CA ASP A 263 14.94 -7.00 8.78
C ASP A 263 15.84 -8.24 8.91
N ALA A 264 15.50 -9.19 9.78
CA ALA A 264 16.22 -10.46 9.92
C ALA A 264 16.15 -11.31 8.66
N GLN A 265 14.96 -11.40 8.04
CA GLN A 265 14.79 -12.09 6.76
C GLN A 265 15.60 -11.44 5.64
N MET A 266 15.59 -10.11 5.56
CA MET A 266 16.34 -9.37 4.54
C MET A 266 17.86 -9.45 4.76
N ALA A 267 18.34 -9.39 6.00
CA ALA A 267 19.76 -9.56 6.31
C ALA A 267 20.26 -10.95 5.92
N GLY A 268 19.47 -12.00 6.21
CA GLY A 268 19.79 -13.37 5.83
C GLY A 268 19.77 -13.58 4.30
N LEU A 269 18.76 -13.04 3.62
CA LEU A 269 18.70 -13.07 2.15
C LEU A 269 19.88 -12.31 1.52
N TRP A 270 20.26 -11.17 2.10
CA TRP A 270 21.40 -10.37 1.64
C TRP A 270 22.73 -11.13 1.83
N ALA A 271 22.92 -11.77 2.98
CA ALA A 271 24.08 -12.63 3.23
C ALA A 271 24.16 -13.81 2.25
N TYR A 272 23.01 -14.44 1.96
CA TYR A 272 22.92 -15.52 0.98
C TYR A 272 23.24 -15.05 -0.44
N ALA A 273 22.72 -13.89 -0.85
CA ALA A 273 23.02 -13.31 -2.16
C ALA A 273 24.52 -13.04 -2.35
N ALA A 274 25.21 -12.49 -1.34
CA ALA A 274 26.66 -12.33 -1.37
C ALA A 274 27.39 -13.66 -1.60
N LEU A 275 26.99 -14.74 -0.92
CA LEU A 275 27.57 -16.06 -1.16
C LEU A 275 27.38 -16.51 -2.62
N VAL A 276 26.17 -16.38 -3.17
CA VAL A 276 25.87 -16.75 -4.57
C VAL A 276 26.67 -15.91 -5.56
N GLN A 277 26.93 -14.63 -5.25
CA GLN A 277 27.73 -13.72 -6.07
C GLN A 277 29.25 -13.91 -5.90
N GLY A 278 29.70 -14.88 -5.10
CA GLY A 278 31.13 -15.15 -4.89
C GLY A 278 31.80 -14.24 -3.86
N HIS A 279 31.03 -13.61 -2.98
CA HIS A 279 31.50 -12.78 -1.87
C HIS A 279 31.24 -13.44 -0.50
N PRO A 280 31.75 -14.65 -0.21
CA PRO A 280 31.42 -15.38 1.01
C PRO A 280 31.88 -14.65 2.29
N ALA A 281 32.92 -13.82 2.21
CA ALA A 281 33.44 -13.03 3.32
C ALA A 281 32.41 -12.02 3.86
N ASP A 282 31.43 -11.61 3.04
CA ASP A 282 30.41 -10.64 3.42
C ASP A 282 29.21 -11.27 4.15
N ALA A 283 29.02 -12.59 4.02
CA ALA A 283 27.82 -13.25 4.52
C ALA A 283 27.74 -13.27 6.06
N ALA A 284 28.82 -13.68 6.73
CA ALA A 284 28.87 -13.77 8.19
C ALA A 284 28.71 -12.41 8.88
N PRO A 285 29.43 -11.34 8.49
CA PRO A 285 29.26 -10.02 9.10
C PRO A 285 27.82 -9.47 9.02
N ARG A 286 27.11 -9.73 7.90
CA ARG A 286 25.70 -9.31 7.72
C ARG A 286 24.77 -10.02 8.70
N LEU A 287 24.94 -11.33 8.90
CA LEU A 287 24.16 -12.09 9.89
C LEU A 287 24.50 -11.67 11.32
N ASP A 288 25.78 -11.50 11.64
CA ASP A 288 26.25 -11.17 12.98
C ASP A 288 25.76 -9.78 13.42
N ALA A 289 25.81 -8.79 12.53
CA ALA A 289 25.26 -7.47 12.77
C ALA A 289 23.76 -7.53 13.12
N MET A 290 23.00 -8.37 12.42
CA MET A 290 21.57 -8.52 12.70
C MET A 290 21.32 -9.32 13.99
N ARG A 291 22.09 -10.37 14.29
CA ARG A 291 22.03 -11.10 15.56
C ARG A 291 22.30 -10.16 16.75
N ALA A 292 23.29 -9.28 16.64
CA ALA A 292 23.58 -8.27 17.67
C ALA A 292 22.38 -7.33 17.91
N ARG A 293 21.70 -6.89 16.85
CA ARG A 293 20.48 -6.07 16.95
C ARG A 293 19.31 -6.83 17.59
N VAL A 294 19.11 -8.10 17.24
CA VAL A 294 18.08 -8.94 17.88
C VAL A 294 18.40 -9.11 19.37
N ALA A 295 19.66 -9.39 19.72
CA ALA A 295 20.09 -9.53 21.11
C ALA A 295 19.85 -8.25 21.93
N ALA A 296 20.12 -7.06 21.36
CA ALA A 296 19.84 -5.78 22.01
C ALA A 296 18.34 -5.56 22.28
N THR A 297 17.45 -6.11 21.44
CA THR A 297 15.99 -6.02 21.65
C THR A 297 15.53 -6.87 22.84
N MET A 298 16.28 -7.92 23.18
CA MET A 298 16.02 -8.84 24.28
C MET A 298 16.53 -8.33 25.63
N THR A 299 17.16 -7.14 25.70
CA THR A 299 17.63 -6.59 26.98
C THR A 299 16.44 -6.33 27.93
N PRO A 300 16.49 -6.86 29.16
CA PRO A 300 15.45 -6.63 30.17
C PRO A 300 15.24 -5.13 30.45
N PRO A 301 14.01 -4.71 30.77
CA PRO A 301 13.79 -3.34 31.23
C PRO A 301 14.56 -3.08 32.54
N PRO A 302 14.95 -1.81 32.81
CA PRO A 302 15.61 -1.48 34.06
C PRO A 302 14.71 -1.83 35.26
N PRO A 303 15.31 -2.17 36.42
CA PRO A 303 14.55 -2.49 37.62
C PRO A 303 13.67 -1.29 38.03
N PRO A 304 12.48 -1.53 38.60
CA PRO A 304 11.64 -0.44 39.08
C PRO A 304 12.34 0.29 40.23
N PRO A 305 12.00 1.56 40.51
CA PRO A 305 12.45 2.25 41.71
C PRO A 305 12.16 1.44 42.98
N GLU A 306 13.02 1.56 43.99
CA GLU A 306 12.93 0.77 45.22
C GLU A 306 11.51 0.78 45.83
N GLY A 307 11.03 -0.40 46.22
CA GLY A 307 9.69 -0.61 46.78
C GLY A 307 8.53 -0.58 45.78
N LYS A 308 8.77 -0.41 44.48
CA LYS A 308 7.71 -0.41 43.45
C LYS A 308 7.74 -1.67 42.59
N GLN A 309 6.57 -2.15 42.18
CA GLN A 309 6.46 -3.20 41.17
C GLN A 309 6.65 -2.64 39.76
N GLN A 310 7.13 -3.49 38.85
CA GLN A 310 7.19 -3.14 37.43
C GLN A 310 5.78 -2.87 36.90
N ARG A 311 5.62 -1.80 36.12
CA ARG A 311 4.34 -1.53 35.45
C ARG A 311 3.99 -2.68 34.51
N LYS A 312 2.74 -3.15 34.55
CA LYS A 312 2.23 -4.23 33.70
C LYS A 312 2.56 -4.02 32.21
N SER A 313 2.39 -2.78 31.72
CA SER A 313 2.68 -2.43 30.33
C SER A 313 4.15 -2.63 29.94
N VAL A 314 5.09 -2.41 30.86
CA VAL A 314 6.52 -2.63 30.60
C VAL A 314 6.85 -4.12 30.57
N THR A 315 6.22 -4.92 31.43
CA THR A 315 6.35 -6.37 31.41
C THR A 315 5.74 -6.98 30.15
N GLU A 316 4.54 -6.53 29.74
CA GLU A 316 3.86 -6.97 28.52
C GLU A 316 4.66 -6.60 27.26
N ASP A 317 5.20 -5.37 27.18
CA ASP A 317 6.11 -4.94 26.11
C ASP A 317 7.34 -5.84 26.03
N TYR A 318 7.99 -6.11 27.18
CA TYR A 318 9.17 -6.97 27.20
C TYR A 318 8.87 -8.40 26.72
N GLN A 319 7.75 -9.00 27.14
CA GLN A 319 7.34 -10.33 26.67
C GLN A 319 7.03 -10.35 25.18
N LEU A 320 6.41 -9.28 24.66
CA LEU A 320 6.19 -9.12 23.22
C LEU A 320 7.53 -9.06 22.47
N ARG A 321 8.49 -8.25 22.94
CA ARG A 321 9.84 -8.14 22.38
C ARG A 321 10.57 -9.49 22.35
N LEU A 322 10.51 -10.27 23.44
CA LEU A 322 11.08 -11.62 23.47
C LEU A 322 10.45 -12.55 22.43
N SER A 323 9.12 -12.50 22.28
CA SER A 323 8.44 -13.30 21.26
C SER A 323 8.90 -12.91 19.86
N ILE A 324 8.99 -11.61 19.55
CA ILE A 324 9.41 -11.09 18.23
C ILE A 324 10.86 -11.49 17.95
N ALA A 325 11.76 -11.31 18.92
CA ALA A 325 13.16 -11.72 18.82
C ALA A 325 13.31 -13.23 18.54
N GLY A 326 12.43 -14.07 19.10
CA GLY A 326 12.37 -15.50 18.79
C GLY A 326 12.05 -15.79 17.32
N TYR A 327 11.14 -15.03 16.68
CA TYR A 327 10.88 -15.15 15.24
C TYR A 327 12.07 -14.66 14.41
N ALA A 328 12.70 -13.56 14.79
CA ALA A 328 13.86 -13.00 14.10
C ALA A 328 15.07 -13.95 14.14
N ASN A 329 15.38 -14.54 15.30
CA ASN A 329 16.45 -15.54 15.43
C ASN A 329 16.18 -16.78 14.58
N ARG A 330 14.95 -17.30 14.56
CA ARG A 330 14.58 -18.42 13.69
C ARG A 330 14.84 -18.09 12.21
N ALA A 331 14.47 -16.90 11.76
CA ALA A 331 14.75 -16.48 10.39
C ALA A 331 16.26 -16.45 10.10
N LEU A 332 17.08 -15.89 11.01
CA LEU A 332 18.55 -15.86 10.86
C LEU A 332 19.17 -17.26 10.86
N ASP A 333 18.65 -18.18 11.68
CA ASP A 333 19.13 -19.57 11.74
C ASP A 333 18.80 -20.34 10.46
N GLN A 334 17.60 -20.15 9.89
CA GLN A 334 17.22 -20.73 8.60
C GLN A 334 18.17 -20.26 7.47
N TRP A 335 18.50 -18.97 7.43
CA TRP A 335 19.44 -18.42 6.45
C TRP A 335 20.88 -18.89 6.68
N ALA A 336 21.34 -18.96 7.93
CA ALA A 336 22.66 -19.51 8.25
C ALA A 336 22.78 -20.98 7.80
N ALA A 337 21.73 -21.78 8.01
CA ALA A 337 21.67 -23.16 7.53
C ALA A 337 21.72 -23.25 5.99
N ALA A 338 21.01 -22.36 5.29
CA ALA A 338 21.02 -22.27 3.83
C ALA A 338 22.41 -21.89 3.29
N ILE A 339 23.06 -20.89 3.88
CA ILE A 339 24.42 -20.45 3.52
C ILE A 339 25.42 -21.58 3.70
N LYS A 340 25.37 -22.27 4.85
CA LYS A 340 26.24 -23.43 5.12
C LYS A 340 26.03 -24.54 4.08
N LEU A 341 24.77 -24.93 3.85
CA LEU A 341 24.45 -25.98 2.89
C LEU A 341 24.92 -25.61 1.47
N ARG A 342 24.74 -24.35 1.06
CA ARG A 342 25.17 -23.87 -0.27
C ARG A 342 26.68 -23.98 -0.48
N GLY A 343 27.47 -23.80 0.57
CA GLY A 343 28.93 -24.00 0.54
C GLY A 343 29.37 -25.46 0.48
N GLU A 344 28.57 -26.38 1.04
CA GLU A 344 28.86 -27.81 1.07
C GLU A 344 28.38 -28.54 -0.21
N ILE A 345 27.35 -28.01 -0.87
CA ILE A 345 26.55 -28.75 -1.87
C ILE A 345 27.35 -29.24 -3.07
N SER A 346 28.42 -28.54 -3.48
CA SER A 346 29.26 -28.94 -4.61
C SER A 346 30.13 -30.16 -4.34
N THR A 347 30.27 -30.55 -3.08
CA THR A 347 31.06 -31.73 -2.64
C THR A 347 30.19 -32.88 -2.16
N MET A 348 28.86 -32.71 -2.20
CA MET A 348 27.90 -33.72 -1.77
C MET A 348 27.42 -34.56 -2.95
N GLU A 349 27.13 -35.84 -2.68
CA GLU A 349 26.35 -36.66 -3.61
C GLU A 349 24.96 -36.06 -3.82
N SER A 350 24.48 -36.04 -5.08
CA SER A 350 23.22 -35.39 -5.46
C SER A 350 22.03 -35.82 -4.58
N GLU A 351 21.88 -37.12 -4.33
CA GLU A 351 20.78 -37.67 -3.52
C GLU A 351 20.84 -37.16 -2.06
N ALA A 352 22.03 -37.15 -1.47
CA ALA A 352 22.23 -36.64 -0.11
C ALA A 352 21.97 -35.13 -0.02
N ALA A 353 22.33 -34.37 -1.05
CA ALA A 353 22.04 -32.95 -1.14
C ALA A 353 20.53 -32.69 -1.26
N PHE A 354 19.81 -33.42 -2.10
CA PHE A 354 18.36 -33.33 -2.20
C PHE A 354 17.68 -33.66 -0.88
N ALA A 355 18.10 -34.72 -0.19
CA ALA A 355 17.56 -35.09 1.12
C ALA A 355 17.75 -33.98 2.16
N LYS A 356 18.92 -33.30 2.18
CA LYS A 356 19.16 -32.14 3.06
C LYS A 356 18.29 -30.93 2.69
N ILE A 357 18.02 -30.70 1.41
CA ILE A 357 17.11 -29.63 0.97
C ILE A 357 15.66 -29.93 1.37
N GLU A 358 15.17 -31.16 1.15
CA GLU A 358 13.78 -31.55 1.43
C GLU A 358 13.46 -31.56 2.93
N THR A 359 14.42 -31.96 3.76
CA THR A 359 14.24 -32.04 5.22
C THR A 359 14.69 -30.78 5.95
N GLY A 360 15.48 -29.94 5.29
CA GLY A 360 15.98 -28.69 5.84
C GLY A 360 14.86 -27.68 6.02
N ASN A 361 14.79 -27.05 7.19
CA ASN A 361 13.97 -25.87 7.40
C ASN A 361 14.64 -24.66 6.72
N LEU A 362 14.57 -24.59 5.39
CA LEU A 362 15.26 -23.59 4.59
C LEU A 362 14.29 -22.53 4.03
N PRO A 363 14.75 -21.28 3.82
CA PRO A 363 13.94 -20.25 3.17
C PRO A 363 13.64 -20.63 1.71
N PRO A 364 12.40 -20.39 1.20
CA PRO A 364 12.02 -20.78 -0.17
C PRO A 364 12.95 -20.28 -1.28
N PRO A 365 13.47 -19.03 -1.28
CA PRO A 365 14.41 -18.59 -2.30
C PRO A 365 15.72 -19.39 -2.30
N ALA A 366 16.22 -19.78 -1.13
CA ALA A 366 17.43 -20.59 -1.03
C ALA A 366 17.20 -22.03 -1.54
N ILE A 367 16.03 -22.62 -1.25
CA ILE A 367 15.65 -23.94 -1.77
C ILE A 367 15.75 -23.96 -3.30
N LEU A 368 15.17 -22.96 -3.97
CA LEU A 368 15.21 -22.86 -5.42
C LEU A 368 16.64 -22.77 -5.98
N ASP A 369 17.49 -21.90 -5.41
CA ASP A 369 18.88 -21.77 -5.85
C ASP A 369 19.70 -23.05 -5.62
N LEU A 370 19.51 -23.71 -4.48
CA LEU A 370 20.18 -24.97 -4.18
C LEU A 370 19.79 -26.07 -5.18
N ILE A 371 18.50 -26.18 -5.53
CA ILE A 371 18.03 -27.14 -6.53
C ILE A 371 18.60 -26.80 -7.92
N ARG A 372 18.61 -25.52 -8.31
CA ARG A 372 19.23 -25.06 -9.58
C ARG A 372 20.71 -25.40 -9.64
N THR A 373 21.41 -25.19 -8.53
CA THR A 373 22.83 -25.54 -8.39
C THR A 373 23.04 -27.03 -8.59
N LEU A 374 22.22 -27.89 -7.97
CA LEU A 374 22.31 -29.34 -8.16
C LEU A 374 22.09 -29.75 -9.61
N ALA A 375 21.09 -29.18 -10.29
CA ALA A 375 20.85 -29.48 -11.70
C ALA A 375 22.00 -29.04 -12.62
N LEU A 376 22.79 -28.04 -12.23
CA LEU A 376 24.00 -27.62 -12.96
C LEU A 376 25.17 -28.58 -12.74
N LEU A 377 25.29 -29.13 -11.53
CA LEU A 377 26.33 -30.10 -11.18
C LEU A 377 26.05 -31.49 -11.75
N ASP A 378 24.78 -31.89 -11.78
CA ASP A 378 24.29 -33.19 -12.24
C ASP A 378 23.20 -33.00 -13.31
N LYS A 379 23.66 -32.72 -14.54
CA LYS A 379 22.80 -32.34 -15.68
C LYS A 379 21.83 -33.45 -16.09
N ASP A 380 22.08 -34.69 -15.71
CA ASP A 380 21.25 -35.83 -16.10
C ASP A 380 20.22 -36.20 -15.01
N ASN A 381 20.26 -35.55 -13.85
CA ASN A 381 19.33 -35.80 -12.76
C ASN A 381 17.88 -35.42 -13.11
N PRO A 382 16.99 -36.40 -13.32
CA PRO A 382 15.61 -36.12 -13.72
C PRO A 382 14.81 -35.52 -12.55
N GLU A 383 15.15 -35.84 -11.31
CA GLU A 383 14.48 -35.31 -10.12
C GLU A 383 14.77 -33.81 -9.95
N ALA A 384 16.03 -33.41 -10.17
CA ALA A 384 16.44 -32.01 -10.16
C ALA A 384 15.68 -31.18 -11.20
N LYS A 385 15.63 -31.67 -12.45
CA LYS A 385 14.88 -31.01 -13.53
C LYS A 385 13.39 -30.91 -13.22
N ALA A 386 12.78 -31.99 -12.72
CA ALA A 386 11.36 -32.01 -12.35
C ALA A 386 11.07 -31.03 -11.21
N ALA A 387 11.91 -30.98 -10.18
CA ALA A 387 11.79 -30.06 -9.06
C ALA A 387 11.88 -28.60 -9.52
N ILE A 388 12.86 -28.25 -10.38
CA ILE A 388 12.97 -26.90 -10.95
C ILE A 388 11.69 -26.51 -11.68
N GLY A 389 11.20 -27.37 -12.59
CA GLY A 389 9.97 -27.09 -13.34
C GLY A 389 8.75 -26.87 -12.44
N GLN A 390 8.63 -27.64 -11.35
CA GLN A 390 7.57 -27.45 -10.35
C GLN A 390 7.70 -26.11 -9.61
N PHE A 391 8.90 -25.77 -9.13
CA PHE A 391 9.12 -24.50 -8.45
C PHE A 391 8.91 -23.31 -9.37
N GLU A 392 9.38 -23.37 -10.62
CA GLU A 392 9.17 -22.29 -11.60
C GLU A 392 7.71 -22.12 -11.94
N THR A 393 6.97 -23.21 -12.14
CA THR A 393 5.51 -23.17 -12.33
C THR A 393 4.80 -22.55 -11.12
N MET A 394 5.22 -22.91 -9.90
CA MET A 394 4.68 -22.33 -8.68
C MET A 394 4.99 -20.83 -8.58
N ILE A 395 6.22 -20.42 -8.86
CA ILE A 395 6.65 -19.02 -8.83
C ILE A 395 5.92 -18.20 -9.88
N ASP A 396 5.76 -18.71 -11.10
CA ASP A 396 5.00 -18.04 -12.16
C ASP A 396 3.52 -17.98 -11.82
N GLY A 397 2.97 -19.03 -11.22
CA GLY A 397 1.59 -19.06 -10.71
C GLY A 397 1.37 -18.01 -9.61
N GLU A 398 2.26 -17.90 -8.62
CA GLU A 398 2.20 -16.89 -7.58
C GLU A 398 2.45 -15.47 -8.11
N ALA A 399 3.36 -15.31 -9.08
CA ALA A 399 3.56 -14.05 -9.79
C ALA A 399 2.29 -13.67 -10.57
N GLN A 400 1.64 -14.61 -11.26
CA GLN A 400 0.37 -14.38 -11.94
C GLN A 400 -0.75 -13.97 -10.97
N LYS A 401 -0.90 -14.68 -9.84
CA LYS A 401 -1.88 -14.30 -8.79
C LYS A 401 -1.61 -12.90 -8.24
N ALA A 402 -0.36 -12.56 -7.97
CA ALA A 402 0.01 -11.25 -7.44
C ALA A 402 -0.12 -10.09 -8.46
N ARG A 403 -0.22 -10.41 -9.76
CA ARG A 403 -0.53 -9.45 -10.84
C ARG A 403 -2.03 -9.34 -11.11
N TYR A 404 -2.81 -10.28 -10.60
CA TYR A 404 -4.25 -10.24 -10.72
C TYR A 404 -4.79 -9.10 -9.85
N VAL A 405 -5.55 -8.20 -10.49
CA VAL A 405 -6.26 -7.11 -9.82
C VAL A 405 -7.73 -7.42 -9.98
N ASP A 406 -8.38 -7.88 -8.91
CA ASP A 406 -9.82 -8.16 -8.94
C ASP A 406 -10.61 -6.86 -9.12
N LEU A 407 -11.78 -6.94 -9.75
CA LEU A 407 -12.67 -5.80 -9.94
C LEU A 407 -13.06 -5.14 -8.60
N ILE A 408 -13.19 -5.95 -7.54
CA ILE A 408 -13.47 -5.44 -6.18
C ILE A 408 -12.27 -4.65 -5.65
N ASP A 409 -11.05 -5.06 -5.94
CA ASP A 409 -9.85 -4.33 -5.54
C ASP A 409 -9.73 -3.02 -6.32
N VAL A 410 -10.09 -3.01 -7.61
CA VAL A 410 -10.22 -1.76 -8.38
C VAL A 410 -11.23 -0.83 -7.73
N TYR A 411 -12.43 -1.32 -7.42
CA TYR A 411 -13.49 -0.54 -6.77
C TYR A 411 -13.01 0.06 -5.43
N ARG A 412 -12.28 -0.71 -4.63
CA ARG A 412 -11.70 -0.25 -3.36
C ARG A 412 -10.58 0.76 -3.56
N ALA A 413 -9.77 0.62 -4.59
CA ALA A 413 -8.61 1.48 -4.86
C ALA A 413 -8.96 2.78 -5.60
N ILE A 414 -10.19 2.92 -6.12
CA ILE A 414 -10.57 4.15 -6.83
C ILE A 414 -10.47 5.36 -5.91
N PRO A 415 -9.80 6.43 -6.37
CA PRO A 415 -9.78 7.71 -5.65
C PRO A 415 -11.19 8.28 -5.48
N ASP A 416 -11.46 8.78 -4.28
CA ASP A 416 -12.70 9.48 -3.99
C ASP A 416 -12.75 10.83 -4.70
N LEU A 417 -13.97 11.26 -5.02
CA LEU A 417 -14.18 12.60 -5.55
C LEU A 417 -13.87 13.62 -4.45
N MET A 418 -12.98 14.57 -4.75
CA MET A 418 -12.68 15.65 -3.81
C MET A 418 -13.63 16.83 -4.04
N THR A 419 -14.45 17.08 -3.02
CA THR A 419 -15.39 18.21 -2.89
C THR A 419 -14.73 19.39 -2.20
N LYS A 420 -15.44 20.53 -2.18
CA LYS A 420 -14.93 21.77 -1.55
C LYS A 420 -14.50 21.58 -0.08
N ALA A 421 -15.21 20.76 0.68
CA ALA A 421 -14.91 20.53 2.09
C ALA A 421 -13.66 19.68 2.32
N GLU A 422 -13.23 18.97 1.27
CA GLU A 422 -12.14 17.99 1.30
C GLU A 422 -10.84 18.59 0.74
N LEU A 423 -10.90 19.80 0.18
CA LEU A 423 -9.73 20.54 -0.29
C LEU A 423 -8.78 20.81 0.87
N PRO A 424 -7.58 20.20 0.87
CA PRO A 424 -6.68 20.29 2.01
C PRO A 424 -5.98 21.65 2.08
N GLY A 425 -5.95 22.24 3.27
CA GLY A 425 -5.01 23.32 3.57
C GLY A 425 -3.61 22.75 3.77
N PHE A 426 -2.58 23.44 3.29
CA PHE A 426 -1.19 23.10 3.60
C PHE A 426 -0.65 24.04 4.66
N LYS A 427 -0.92 23.66 5.92
CA LYS A 427 -0.47 24.39 7.10
C LYS A 427 0.28 23.46 8.05
N ARG A 428 1.19 24.06 8.82
CA ARG A 428 1.87 23.34 9.89
C ARG A 428 0.88 23.02 11.00
N SER A 429 0.91 21.77 11.45
CA SER A 429 0.17 21.30 12.62
C SER A 429 1.15 21.17 13.78
N ASP A 430 1.10 22.11 14.73
CA ASP A 430 1.86 22.06 15.98
C ASP A 430 1.06 21.38 17.11
N GLY A 431 -0.06 20.73 16.79
CA GLY A 431 -0.96 20.15 17.77
C GLY A 431 -0.43 18.83 18.35
N VAL A 432 -0.42 18.72 19.67
CA VAL A 432 0.06 17.53 20.41
C VAL A 432 -1.11 16.59 20.79
N TRP A 433 -2.36 16.96 20.48
CA TRP A 433 -3.56 16.25 20.90
C TRP A 433 -4.64 16.25 19.81
N LEU A 434 -5.62 15.35 19.95
CA LEU A 434 -6.81 14.98 19.11
C LEU A 434 -7.58 16.12 18.37
N THR A 435 -7.14 17.38 18.46
CA THR A 435 -7.77 18.57 17.90
C THR A 435 -7.10 19.08 16.62
N ASN A 436 -5.94 18.54 16.21
CA ASN A 436 -5.20 19.04 15.04
C ASN A 436 -5.03 17.98 13.94
N ASP A 437 -6.17 17.57 13.38
CA ASP A 437 -6.29 16.51 12.36
C ASP A 437 -5.96 16.96 10.93
N ASN A 438 -5.54 18.22 10.72
CA ASN A 438 -5.35 18.79 9.39
C ASN A 438 -4.04 19.59 9.31
N GLY A 439 -3.02 19.01 8.67
CA GLY A 439 -1.78 19.71 8.35
C GLY A 439 -0.56 18.80 8.36
N TYR A 440 0.63 19.39 8.28
CA TYR A 440 1.90 18.67 8.29
C TYR A 440 2.70 18.90 9.57
N SER A 441 3.49 17.91 9.97
CA SER A 441 4.43 18.00 11.08
C SER A 441 5.71 17.23 10.77
N ALA A 442 6.81 17.53 11.46
CA ALA A 442 8.02 16.74 11.41
C ALA A 442 8.72 16.69 12.76
N LYS A 443 9.35 15.56 13.03
CA LYS A 443 10.15 15.29 14.23
C LYS A 443 11.47 14.66 13.80
N ARG A 444 12.58 15.22 14.29
CA ARG A 444 13.91 14.64 14.10
C ARG A 444 14.02 13.38 14.94
N GLU A 445 14.63 12.34 14.38
CA GLU A 445 14.87 11.07 15.07
C GLU A 445 16.31 10.96 15.55
N GLY A 446 16.52 10.33 16.70
CA GLY A 446 17.85 10.08 17.24
C GLY A 446 18.47 11.29 17.95
N PRO A 447 19.79 11.24 18.23
CA PRO A 447 20.50 12.31 18.93
C PRO A 447 20.55 13.60 18.12
N GLU A 448 20.93 14.68 18.79
CA GLU A 448 21.20 15.97 18.13
C GLU A 448 22.24 15.80 17.02
N GLY A 449 21.94 16.35 15.83
CA GLY A 449 22.77 16.18 14.63
C GLY A 449 22.31 15.06 13.66
N SER A 450 21.33 14.24 14.03
CA SER A 450 20.73 13.29 13.07
C SER A 450 20.03 13.99 11.91
N ASP A 451 20.28 13.51 10.70
CA ASP A 451 19.62 13.94 9.45
C ASP A 451 18.34 13.13 9.15
N ILE A 452 17.94 12.22 10.04
CA ILE A 452 16.74 11.41 9.89
C ILE A 452 15.55 12.09 10.56
N TRP A 453 14.44 12.18 9.84
CA TRP A 453 13.21 12.82 10.28
C TRP A 453 12.01 11.91 10.00
N THR A 454 11.06 11.88 10.93
CA THR A 454 9.69 11.46 10.63
C THR A 454 8.90 12.70 10.22
N VAL A 455 8.40 12.74 9.00
CA VAL A 455 7.49 13.76 8.46
C VAL A 455 6.10 13.17 8.33
N ARG A 456 5.06 13.95 8.59
CA ARG A 456 3.66 13.51 8.52
C ARG A 456 2.79 14.54 7.83
N PHE A 457 1.73 14.08 7.19
CA PHE A 457 0.60 14.87 6.75
C PHE A 457 -0.70 14.19 7.19
N THR A 458 -1.57 14.92 7.86
CA THR A 458 -2.89 14.43 8.30
C THR A 458 -3.99 15.26 7.68
N HIS A 459 -5.09 14.59 7.32
CA HIS A 459 -6.33 15.28 6.98
C HIS A 459 -7.55 14.45 7.34
N ALA A 460 -8.54 15.07 7.97
CA ALA A 460 -9.78 14.41 8.39
C ALA A 460 -10.67 13.98 7.21
N TRP A 461 -10.62 14.71 6.08
CA TRP A 461 -11.59 14.58 4.98
C TRP A 461 -10.96 14.37 3.60
N ALA A 462 -9.66 14.62 3.44
CA ALA A 462 -9.08 14.63 2.10
C ALA A 462 -8.90 13.18 1.66
N PRO A 463 -9.10 12.86 0.38
CA PRO A 463 -8.87 11.51 -0.11
C PRO A 463 -7.43 11.04 0.13
N ALA A 464 -7.28 9.72 0.30
CA ALA A 464 -6.01 9.10 0.66
C ALA A 464 -4.86 9.45 -0.31
N HIS A 465 -5.14 9.48 -1.63
CA HIS A 465 -4.15 9.84 -2.65
C HIS A 465 -3.67 11.29 -2.54
N VAL A 466 -4.51 12.20 -2.07
CA VAL A 466 -4.16 13.61 -1.88
C VAL A 466 -3.29 13.79 -0.63
N VAL A 467 -3.67 13.15 0.48
CA VAL A 467 -2.87 13.14 1.73
C VAL A 467 -1.47 12.59 1.46
N ASP A 468 -1.39 11.58 0.61
CA ASP A 468 -0.14 10.95 0.18
C ASP A 468 0.75 11.89 -0.66
N GLU A 469 0.21 12.63 -1.64
CA GLU A 469 0.99 13.66 -2.36
C GLU A 469 1.45 14.79 -1.42
N LEU A 470 0.59 15.23 -0.51
CA LEU A 470 0.92 16.33 0.41
C LEU A 470 1.96 15.95 1.47
N LEU A 471 2.09 14.67 1.81
CA LEU A 471 3.22 14.17 2.59
C LEU A 471 4.55 14.41 1.86
N GLU A 472 4.62 14.10 0.57
CA GLU A 472 5.85 14.27 -0.21
C GLU A 472 6.20 15.76 -0.36
N MET A 473 5.19 16.61 -0.55
CA MET A 473 5.34 18.06 -0.48
C MET A 473 5.82 18.55 0.90
N ALA A 474 5.32 17.97 2.00
CA ALA A 474 5.79 18.29 3.34
C ALA A 474 7.26 17.89 3.55
N CYS A 475 7.68 16.73 3.04
CA CYS A 475 9.08 16.30 3.08
C CYS A 475 9.97 17.30 2.31
N ALA A 476 9.56 17.66 1.11
CA ALA A 476 10.24 18.63 0.26
C ALA A 476 10.35 20.02 0.93
N LYS A 477 9.26 20.49 1.55
CA LYS A 477 9.26 21.73 2.32
C LYS A 477 10.24 21.68 3.49
N TYR A 478 10.20 20.63 4.31
CA TYR A 478 11.08 20.53 5.47
C TYR A 478 12.55 20.42 5.07
N ALA A 479 12.87 19.71 3.97
CA ALA A 479 14.22 19.68 3.42
C ALA A 479 14.71 21.11 3.11
N ARG A 480 13.91 21.89 2.35
CA ARG A 480 14.20 23.28 1.99
C ARG A 480 14.35 24.18 3.22
N ASP A 481 13.41 24.13 4.15
CA ASP A 481 13.41 24.94 5.38
C ASP A 481 14.63 24.66 6.27
N LYS A 482 15.24 23.47 6.14
CA LYS A 482 16.44 23.06 6.87
C LYS A 482 17.74 23.23 6.07
N GLY A 483 17.68 23.82 4.88
CA GLY A 483 18.88 24.09 4.06
C GLY A 483 19.42 22.86 3.32
N TYR A 484 18.56 21.90 3.02
CA TYR A 484 18.84 20.74 2.16
C TYR A 484 18.16 20.93 0.79
N ASP A 485 18.74 20.36 -0.26
CA ASP A 485 18.23 20.42 -1.64
C ASP A 485 17.61 19.08 -2.11
N GLY A 486 17.65 18.04 -1.27
CA GLY A 486 17.01 16.77 -1.53
C GLY A 486 16.74 15.95 -0.27
N PHE A 487 16.04 14.84 -0.48
CA PHE A 487 15.75 13.87 0.58
C PHE A 487 15.71 12.45 0.01
N ILE A 488 16.07 11.47 0.85
CA ILE A 488 15.91 10.05 0.56
C ILE A 488 14.75 9.54 1.42
N LEU A 489 13.74 8.94 0.80
CA LEU A 489 12.70 8.23 1.51
C LEU A 489 13.27 6.90 2.03
N LEU A 490 13.25 6.72 3.35
CA LEU A 490 13.66 5.48 4.01
C LEU A 490 12.46 4.56 4.20
N ASN A 491 11.32 5.12 4.60
CA ASN A 491 10.05 4.43 4.74
C ASN A 491 8.90 5.40 4.45
N ARG A 492 7.76 4.92 3.95
CA ARG A 492 6.55 5.69 3.68
C ARG A 492 5.35 4.80 4.02
N GLN A 493 4.38 5.36 4.71
CA GLN A 493 3.16 4.66 5.09
C GLN A 493 1.96 5.60 4.97
N LEU A 494 0.87 5.09 4.41
CA LEU A 494 -0.43 5.72 4.40
C LEU A 494 -1.37 4.87 5.26
N ILE A 495 -2.01 5.48 6.24
CA ILE A 495 -2.96 4.82 7.13
C ILE A 495 -4.28 5.57 7.16
N GLN A 496 -5.36 4.79 7.27
CA GLN A 496 -6.63 5.31 7.72
C GLN A 496 -6.64 5.35 9.25
N ARG A 497 -7.12 6.45 9.80
CA ARG A 497 -7.30 6.64 11.24
C ARG A 497 -8.74 6.34 11.62
N ASN A 498 -8.94 5.63 12.73
CA ASN A 498 -10.25 5.37 13.30
C ASN A 498 -10.21 5.66 14.80
N TYR A 499 -11.16 6.44 15.32
CA TYR A 499 -11.37 6.55 16.75
C TYR A 499 -11.88 5.22 17.29
N THR A 500 -11.20 4.68 18.28
CA THR A 500 -11.60 3.46 18.99
C THR A 500 -12.18 3.84 20.35
N GLY A 501 -13.47 3.59 20.56
CA GLY A 501 -14.21 3.96 21.77
C GLY A 501 -15.63 3.38 21.77
N TYR A 502 -16.62 4.13 22.28
CA TYR A 502 -18.03 3.73 22.21
C TYR A 502 -18.57 3.67 20.77
N ILE A 503 -17.94 4.42 19.85
CA ILE A 503 -18.22 4.43 18.42
C ILE A 503 -16.89 4.22 17.70
N ASN A 504 -16.85 3.25 16.79
CA ASN A 504 -15.76 3.12 15.83
C ASN A 504 -16.03 4.09 14.69
N ALA A 505 -15.35 5.24 14.70
CA ALA A 505 -15.59 6.29 13.73
C ALA A 505 -14.32 6.60 12.93
N PRO A 506 -14.41 6.80 11.61
CA PRO A 506 -13.29 7.23 10.78
C PRO A 506 -12.83 8.64 11.14
N ALA A 507 -11.52 8.84 11.13
CA ALA A 507 -10.86 10.11 11.48
C ALA A 507 -9.97 10.62 10.32
N GLY A 508 -10.28 10.23 9.09
CA GLY A 508 -9.51 10.56 7.89
C GLY A 508 -8.22 9.76 7.75
N TYR A 509 -7.21 10.36 7.13
CA TYR A 509 -5.96 9.70 6.79
C TYR A 509 -4.76 10.39 7.42
N GLU A 510 -3.73 9.59 7.66
CA GLU A 510 -2.38 10.03 7.96
C GLU A 510 -1.44 9.38 6.96
N ALA A 511 -0.62 10.20 6.32
CA ALA A 511 0.53 9.75 5.59
C ALA A 511 1.78 10.14 6.39
N GLY A 512 2.67 9.18 6.63
CA GLY A 512 3.94 9.38 7.31
C GLY A 512 5.11 8.90 6.46
N ALA A 513 6.22 9.64 6.50
CA ALA A 513 7.47 9.23 5.90
C ALA A 513 8.61 9.34 6.90
N ARG A 514 9.50 8.36 6.85
CA ARG A 514 10.82 8.43 7.48
C ARG A 514 11.80 8.82 6.38
N VAL A 515 12.46 9.95 6.54
CA VAL A 515 13.27 10.57 5.50
C VAL A 515 14.66 10.91 6.02
N ARG A 516 15.67 10.84 5.16
CA ARG A 516 16.99 11.42 5.41
C ARG A 516 17.17 12.64 4.52
N PHE A 517 17.35 13.82 5.13
CA PHE A 517 17.64 15.03 4.36
C PHE A 517 19.10 15.04 3.92
N VAL A 518 19.36 15.49 2.70
CA VAL A 518 20.68 15.42 2.08
C VAL A 518 20.99 16.66 1.25
N ARG A 519 22.29 16.98 1.13
CA ARG A 519 22.79 17.96 0.17
C ARG A 519 23.38 17.23 -1.02
N LYS A 520 22.80 17.38 -2.20
CA LYS A 520 23.18 16.65 -3.43
C LYS A 520 24.65 16.86 -3.82
N ALA A 521 25.17 18.06 -3.60
CA ALA A 521 26.57 18.40 -3.88
C ALA A 521 27.56 17.94 -2.79
N ALA A 522 27.06 17.53 -1.62
CA ALA A 522 27.87 17.14 -0.46
C ALA A 522 27.24 15.93 0.24
N LEU A 523 27.08 14.83 -0.50
CA LEU A 523 26.52 13.61 0.05
C LEU A 523 27.53 12.95 1.00
N PRO A 524 27.08 12.42 2.14
CA PRO A 524 27.87 11.51 2.96
C PRO A 524 28.37 10.32 2.15
N ALA A 525 29.60 9.87 2.38
CA ALA A 525 30.24 8.81 1.61
C ALA A 525 29.42 7.50 1.60
N GLU A 526 28.74 7.19 2.71
CA GLU A 526 27.88 6.01 2.81
C GLU A 526 26.61 6.10 1.96
N LEU A 527 26.26 7.29 1.45
CA LEU A 527 25.10 7.52 0.57
C LEU A 527 25.46 7.72 -0.91
N GLU A 528 26.74 7.71 -1.29
CA GLU A 528 27.11 7.94 -2.69
C GLU A 528 26.51 6.86 -3.63
N GLY A 529 26.46 5.60 -3.18
CA GLY A 529 25.77 4.52 -3.90
C GLY A 529 24.24 4.66 -3.95
N GLU A 530 23.68 5.60 -3.18
CA GLU A 530 22.24 5.87 -3.07
C GLU A 530 21.82 7.16 -3.79
N ARG A 531 22.71 7.80 -4.56
CA ARG A 531 22.43 9.08 -5.25
C ARG A 531 21.17 9.04 -6.13
N TRP A 532 20.89 7.89 -6.75
CA TRP A 532 19.70 7.66 -7.57
C TRP A 532 18.37 7.67 -6.77
N ARG A 533 18.42 7.54 -5.44
CA ARG A 533 17.26 7.59 -4.53
C ARG A 533 16.88 9.01 -4.10
N ILE A 534 17.68 10.01 -4.46
CA ILE A 534 17.45 11.38 -4.00
C ILE A 534 16.28 12.00 -4.75
N VAL A 535 15.26 12.40 -4.00
CA VAL A 535 14.16 13.22 -4.49
C VAL A 535 14.57 14.69 -4.43
N ASP A 536 14.36 15.42 -5.54
CA ASP A 536 14.62 16.86 -5.61
C ASP A 536 13.56 17.64 -4.82
N ALA A 537 14.00 18.40 -3.81
CA ALA A 537 13.06 19.09 -2.93
C ALA A 537 12.39 20.31 -3.57
N ALA A 538 13.05 21.02 -4.49
CA ALA A 538 12.47 22.20 -5.12
C ALA A 538 11.38 21.78 -6.12
N THR A 539 11.74 20.95 -7.09
CA THR A 539 10.88 20.41 -8.14
C THR A 539 9.66 19.72 -7.54
N THR A 540 9.86 18.85 -6.55
CA THR A 540 8.76 18.13 -5.91
C THR A 540 7.79 19.06 -5.19
N PHE A 541 8.31 20.06 -4.47
CA PHE A 541 7.44 21.05 -3.82
C PHE A 541 6.65 21.85 -4.85
N ASP A 542 7.32 22.36 -5.89
CA ASP A 542 6.71 23.25 -6.87
C ASP A 542 5.66 22.53 -7.73
N GLU A 543 5.91 21.28 -8.15
CA GLU A 543 4.96 20.46 -8.90
C GLU A 543 3.69 20.16 -8.10
N ILE A 544 3.83 19.71 -6.84
CA ILE A 544 2.69 19.38 -5.98
C ILE A 544 1.96 20.66 -5.58
N TYR A 545 2.70 21.75 -5.31
CA TYR A 545 2.11 23.04 -4.97
C TYR A 545 1.26 23.57 -6.13
N ALA A 546 1.82 23.59 -7.34
CA ALA A 546 1.12 24.05 -8.53
C ALA A 546 -0.19 23.28 -8.75
N LYS A 547 -0.16 21.96 -8.59
CA LYS A 547 -1.37 21.12 -8.73
C LYS A 547 -2.47 21.47 -7.72
N HIS A 548 -2.16 21.42 -6.42
CA HIS A 548 -3.19 21.53 -5.38
C HIS A 548 -3.60 22.99 -5.08
N PHE A 549 -2.67 23.94 -5.18
CA PHE A 549 -2.94 25.34 -4.80
C PHE A 549 -3.35 26.23 -5.97
N ALA A 550 -3.03 25.89 -7.22
CA ALA A 550 -3.64 26.59 -8.36
C ALA A 550 -5.15 26.35 -8.39
N GLN A 551 -5.59 25.14 -8.03
CA GLN A 551 -7.00 24.82 -7.89
C GLN A 551 -7.69 25.69 -6.83
N GLN A 552 -7.05 25.87 -5.67
CA GLN A 552 -7.56 26.80 -4.64
C GLN A 552 -7.59 28.26 -5.10
N ALA A 553 -6.61 28.69 -5.89
CA ALA A 553 -6.57 30.03 -6.47
C ALA A 553 -7.72 30.26 -7.47
N LYS A 554 -8.01 29.28 -8.34
CA LYS A 554 -9.18 29.32 -9.25
C LYS A 554 -10.49 29.46 -8.48
N ILE A 555 -10.66 28.66 -7.42
CA ILE A 555 -11.84 28.70 -6.55
C ILE A 555 -12.01 30.07 -5.87
N LYS A 556 -10.90 30.67 -5.42
CA LYS A 556 -10.89 32.03 -4.84
C LYS A 556 -11.32 33.08 -5.87
N ALA A 557 -10.79 32.99 -7.09
CA ALA A 557 -11.03 33.95 -8.16
C ALA A 557 -12.50 33.98 -8.63
N GLU A 558 -13.15 32.82 -8.75
CA GLU A 558 -14.54 32.74 -9.23
C GLU A 558 -15.59 33.26 -8.24
N LYS A 559 -15.27 33.36 -6.94
CA LYS A 559 -16.30 33.61 -5.90
C LYS A 559 -16.15 34.91 -5.11
N GLY A 560 -15.10 35.71 -5.28
CA GLY A 560 -14.87 36.89 -4.42
C GLY A 560 -14.84 36.54 -2.91
N TYR A 561 -14.63 35.27 -2.56
CA TYR A 561 -14.80 34.74 -1.21
C TYR A 561 -13.47 34.69 -0.46
N LYS A 562 -13.49 35.11 0.81
CA LYS A 562 -12.45 34.80 1.79
C LYS A 562 -12.54 33.32 2.14
N LEU A 563 -11.48 32.53 1.87
CA LEU A 563 -11.36 31.19 2.47
C LEU A 563 -11.43 31.35 3.99
N ARG A 564 -12.10 30.42 4.69
CA ARG A 564 -11.96 30.35 6.15
C ARG A 564 -10.47 30.09 6.45
N PRO A 565 -9.86 30.86 7.37
CA PRO A 565 -8.44 30.73 7.70
C PRO A 565 -8.07 29.33 8.22
#